data_AF-A0A4Q5T1I3-F1
#
_entry.id   AF-A0A4Q5T1I3-F1
#
_cell.length_a   1.000
_cell.length_b   1.000
_cell.length_c   1.000
_cell.angle_alpha   90.00
_cell.angle_beta   90.00
_cell.angle_gamma   90.00
#
_symmetry.space_group_name_H-M   'P 1'
#
loop_
_entity.id
_entity.type
_entity.pdbx_description
1 polymer ?
#
loop_
_entity_poly.entity_id
_entity_poly.type
_entity_poly.pdbx_seq_one_letter_code
_entity_poly.pdbx_strand_id
1 'polypeptide(L)'
;MQSYAPRFIALAVALAALAGFVDAIAFTRLGGYFVSFMSGNSTRLGVGIGLADGTALLAAALILAFVAGVMVATIIARHFAARRKVAVLSAVTVTLALAAALWML
;
A
#
# COMPACT_ATOMS: atom_id res chain seq x y z
N MET A 1 -12.27 24.99 -1.64
CA MET A 1 -12.57 23.56 -1.43
C MET A 1 -13.21 23.01 -2.70
N GLN A 2 -12.58 22.05 -3.39
CA GLN A 2 -13.20 21.46 -4.59
C GLN A 2 -14.38 20.57 -4.15
N SER A 3 -15.57 20.85 -4.66
CA SER A 3 -16.77 20.06 -4.35
C SER A 3 -16.74 18.77 -5.17
N TYR A 4 -16.36 17.65 -4.53
CA TYR A 4 -16.33 16.34 -5.18
C TYR A 4 -17.74 15.75 -5.25
N ALA A 5 -18.10 15.17 -6.40
CA ALA A 5 -19.37 14.46 -6.53
C ALA A 5 -19.47 13.31 -5.50
N PRO A 6 -20.66 13.03 -4.91
CA PRO A 6 -20.82 12.03 -3.85
C PRO A 6 -20.25 10.64 -4.19
N ARG A 7 -20.35 10.23 -5.46
CA ARG A 7 -19.76 8.98 -5.98
C ARG A 7 -18.24 8.87 -5.81
N PHE A 8 -17.51 9.98 -5.91
CA PHE A 8 -16.05 9.97 -5.72
C PHE A 8 -15.69 9.85 -4.25
N ILE A 9 -16.51 10.41 -3.35
CA ILE A 9 -16.35 10.26 -1.91
C ILE A 9 -16.60 8.80 -1.53
N ALA A 10 -17.70 8.19 -2.02
CA ALA A 10 -17.99 6.78 -1.77
C ALA A 10 -16.85 5.87 -2.26
N LEU A 11 -16.30 6.13 -3.46
CA LEU A 11 -15.15 5.39 -3.97
C LEU A 11 -13.90 5.58 -3.09
N ALA A 12 -13.60 6.82 -2.67
CA ALA A 12 -12.46 7.09 -1.80
C ALA A 12 -12.59 6.38 -0.44
N VAL A 13 -13.79 6.37 0.14
CA VAL A 13 -14.10 5.63 1.38
C VAL A 13 -13.90 4.13 1.18
N ALA A 14 -14.41 3.56 0.08
CA ALA A 14 -14.23 2.13 -0.22
C ALA A 14 -12.76 1.76 -0.42
N LEU A 15 -11.99 2.60 -1.13
CA LEU A 15 -10.55 2.38 -1.33
C LEU A 15 -9.76 2.53 -0.03
N ALA A 16 -10.12 3.50 0.82
CA ALA A 16 -9.50 3.66 2.14
C ALA A 16 -9.81 2.48 3.06
N ALA A 17 -11.05 1.98 3.06
CA ALA A 17 -11.44 0.79 3.82
C ALA A 17 -10.68 -0.45 3.33
N LEU A 18 -10.55 -0.65 2.01
CA LEU A 18 -9.77 -1.74 1.42
C LEU A 18 -8.30 -1.66 1.82
N ALA A 19 -7.68 -0.47 1.71
CA ALA A 19 -6.29 -0.26 2.12
C ALA A 19 -6.09 -0.56 3.61
N GLY A 20 -6.98 -0.06 4.47
CA GLY A 20 -6.94 -0.34 5.90
C GLY A 20 -7.13 -1.82 6.25
N PHE A 21 -7.99 -2.53 5.51
CA PHE A 21 -8.18 -3.98 5.68
C PHE A 21 -6.91 -4.77 5.35
N VAL A 22 -6.26 -4.45 4.22
CA VAL A 22 -4.98 -5.06 3.84
C VAL A 22 -3.91 -4.78 4.91
N ASP A 23 -3.88 -3.56 5.44
CA ASP A 23 -2.97 -3.19 6.53
C ASP A 23 -3.25 -3.91 7.84
N ALA A 24 -4.51 -4.17 8.18
CA ALA A 24 -4.85 -4.96 9.36
C ALA A 24 -4.36 -6.41 9.24
N ILE A 25 -4.50 -7.02 8.07
CA ILE A 25 -3.95 -8.35 7.78
C ILE A 25 -2.42 -8.31 7.91
N ALA A 26 -1.77 -7.34 7.27
CA ALA A 26 -0.32 -7.19 7.34
C ALA A 26 0.17 -7.00 8.78
N PHE A 27 -0.50 -6.15 9.57
CA PHE A 27 -0.14 -5.87 10.95
C PHE A 27 -0.15 -7.13 11.82
N THR A 28 -1.19 -7.95 11.69
CA THR A 28 -1.29 -9.22 12.44
C THR A 28 -0.28 -10.27 11.97
N ARG A 29 0.17 -10.21 10.71
CA ARG A 29 1.09 -11.21 10.13
C ARG A 29 2.56 -10.83 10.20
N LEU A 30 2.88 -9.55 10.14
CA LEU A 30 4.25 -9.03 10.09
C LEU A 30 4.77 -8.61 11.48
N GLY A 31 4.06 -8.92 12.57
CA GLY A 31 4.50 -8.57 13.92
C GLY A 31 4.34 -7.08 14.24
N GLY A 32 3.28 -6.45 13.71
CA GLY A 32 2.94 -5.07 14.00
C GLY A 32 3.40 -4.04 12.96
N TYR A 33 3.71 -4.48 11.73
CA TYR A 33 4.09 -3.63 10.61
C TYR A 33 2.95 -3.43 9.61
N PHE A 34 2.97 -2.31 8.90
CA PHE A 34 1.96 -1.96 7.91
C PHE A 34 2.53 -2.07 6.48
N VAL A 35 1.68 -2.31 5.48
CA VAL A 35 2.10 -2.35 4.07
C VAL A 35 1.78 -1.02 3.37
N SER A 36 0.85 -0.22 3.89
CA SER A 36 0.43 1.06 3.34
C SER A 36 0.71 2.24 4.28
N PHE A 37 0.57 2.08 5.61
CA PHE A 37 0.76 3.18 6.56
C PHE A 37 2.24 3.42 6.95
N MET A 38 2.98 4.06 6.04
CA MET A 38 4.44 4.19 6.16
C MET A 38 4.95 5.06 7.31
N SER A 39 4.16 6.01 7.83
CA SER A 39 4.56 6.83 8.99
C SER A 39 4.87 5.97 10.23
N GLY A 40 4.11 4.88 10.42
CA GLY A 40 4.39 3.91 11.49
C GLY A 40 5.68 3.13 11.24
N ASN A 41 5.90 2.66 10.01
CA ASN A 41 7.09 1.90 9.65
C ASN A 41 8.37 2.73 9.72
N SER A 42 8.34 4.02 9.37
CA SER A 42 9.50 4.90 9.54
C SER A 42 9.87 5.10 11.01
N THR A 43 8.88 5.16 11.90
CA THR A 43 9.12 5.20 13.36
C THR A 43 9.78 3.90 13.82
N ARG A 44 9.23 2.75 13.40
CA ARG A 44 9.82 1.43 13.72
C ARG A 44 11.22 1.25 13.16
N LEU A 45 11.48 1.76 11.96
CA LEU A 45 12.82 1.77 11.37
C LEU A 45 13.79 2.54 12.26
N GLY A 46 13.44 3.77 12.67
CA GLY A 46 14.27 4.58 13.55
C GLY A 46 14.55 3.91 14.90
N VAL A 47 13.52 3.31 15.51
CA VAL A 47 13.66 2.54 16.76
C VAL A 47 14.57 1.33 16.57
N GLY A 48 14.38 0.53 15.51
CA GLY A 48 15.20 -0.66 15.25
C GLY A 48 16.66 -0.32 14.98
N ILE A 49 16.94 0.80 14.29
CA ILE A 49 18.31 1.31 14.11
C ILE A 49 18.91 1.67 15.47
N GLY A 50 18.16 2.35 16.34
CA GLY A 50 18.62 2.75 17.67
C GLY A 50 18.86 1.57 18.62
N LEU A 51 18.05 0.51 18.51
CA LEU A 51 18.18 -0.71 19.30
C LEU A 51 19.19 -1.72 18.71
N ALA A 52 19.69 -1.47 17.49
CA ALA A 52 20.56 -2.37 16.73
C ALA A 52 20.00 -3.80 16.59
N ASP A 53 18.68 -3.91 16.39
CA ASP A 53 18.00 -5.20 16.23
C ASP A 53 17.59 -5.48 14.78
N GLY A 54 17.09 -6.69 14.51
CA GLY A 54 16.66 -7.10 13.18
C GLY A 54 15.39 -6.41 12.66
N THR A 55 14.72 -5.60 13.49
CA THR A 55 13.41 -5.02 13.15
C THR A 55 13.54 -3.89 12.13
N ALA A 56 14.68 -3.18 12.13
CA ALA A 56 15.00 -2.16 11.14
C ALA A 56 15.00 -2.69 9.69
N LEU A 57 15.49 -3.91 9.48
CA LEU A 57 15.59 -4.50 8.14
C LEU A 57 14.21 -4.74 7.53
N LEU A 58 13.28 -5.28 8.31
CA LEU A 58 11.90 -5.49 7.86
C LEU A 58 11.20 -4.16 7.57
N ALA A 59 11.38 -3.16 8.44
CA ALA A 59 10.83 -1.82 8.25
C ALA A 59 11.34 -1.19 6.93
N ALA A 60 12.65 -1.26 6.69
CA ALA A 60 13.28 -0.75 5.49
C ALA A 60 12.79 -1.49 4.23
N ALA A 61 12.70 -2.82 4.28
CA ALA A 61 12.19 -3.63 3.17
C ALA A 61 10.75 -3.25 2.79
N LEU A 62 9.87 -3.05 3.77
CA LEU A 62 8.49 -2.62 3.54
C LEU A 62 8.40 -1.21 2.93
N ILE A 63 9.22 -0.28 3.42
CA ILE A 63 9.31 1.07 2.86
C ILE A 63 9.78 1.02 1.39
N LEU A 64 10.83 0.25 1.10
CA LEU A 64 11.35 0.11 -0.26
C LEU A 64 10.31 -0.54 -1.20
N ALA A 65 9.62 -1.57 -0.73
CA ALA A 65 8.54 -2.22 -1.49
C ALA A 65 7.38 -1.24 -1.78
N PHE A 66 6.99 -0.44 -0.80
CA PHE A 66 5.97 0.60 -0.99
C PHE A 66 6.39 1.63 -2.04
N VAL A 67 7.62 2.15 -1.94
CA VAL A 67 8.17 3.11 -2.91
C VAL A 67 8.21 2.50 -4.31
N ALA A 68 8.67 1.25 -4.45
CA ALA A 68 8.67 0.54 -5.72
C ALA A 68 7.24 0.42 -6.29
N GLY A 69 6.26 0.07 -5.46
CA GLY A 69 4.84 0.01 -5.85
C GLY A 69 4.31 1.36 -6.35
N VAL A 70 4.62 2.46 -5.66
CA VAL A 70 4.24 3.82 -6.09
C VAL A 70 4.92 4.20 -7.41
N MET A 71 6.19 3.84 -7.60
CA MET A 71 6.89 4.07 -8.87
C MET A 71 6.23 3.31 -10.02
N VAL A 72 5.93 2.02 -9.84
CA VAL A 72 5.22 1.21 -10.83
C VAL A 72 3.86 1.81 -11.17
N ALA A 73 3.07 2.17 -10.15
CA ALA A 73 1.77 2.81 -10.35
C ALA A 73 1.88 4.14 -11.12
N THR A 74 2.92 4.93 -10.83
CA THR A 74 3.19 6.19 -11.53
C THR A 74 3.57 5.96 -12.99
N ILE A 75 4.41 4.97 -13.27
CA ILE A 75 4.78 4.58 -14.64
C ILE A 75 3.54 4.14 -15.42
N ILE A 76 2.70 3.29 -14.84
CA ILE A 76 1.42 2.85 -15.43
C ILE A 76 0.52 4.05 -15.70
N ALA A 77 0.36 4.95 -14.74
CA ALA A 77 -0.47 6.15 -14.88
C ALA A 77 0.00 7.06 -16.02
N ARG A 78 1.33 7.20 -16.20
CA ARG A 78 1.94 7.99 -17.27
C ARG A 78 1.79 7.30 -18.64
N HIS A 79 2.01 5.99 -18.71
CA HIS A 79 1.90 5.23 -19.95
C HIS A 79 0.45 5.22 -20.47
N PHE A 80 -0.53 5.07 -19.58
CA PHE A 80 -1.95 5.06 -19.92
C PHE A 80 -2.64 6.39 -19.58
N ALA A 81 -2.05 7.53 -19.96
CA ALA A 81 -2.49 8.86 -19.54
C ALA A 81 -3.99 9.13 -19.70
N ALA A 82 -4.58 8.74 -20.85
CA ALA A 82 -6.01 8.92 -21.14
C ALA A 82 -6.94 8.10 -20.22
N ARG A 83 -6.45 6.99 -19.66
CA ARG A 83 -7.19 6.07 -18.79
C ARG A 83 -6.49 5.83 -17.45
N ARG A 84 -5.69 6.79 -16.98
CA ARG A 84 -4.78 6.64 -15.82
C ARG A 84 -5.44 6.01 -14.58
N LYS A 85 -6.66 6.45 -14.25
CA LYS A 85 -7.39 5.97 -13.07
C LYS A 85 -7.75 4.49 -13.22
N VAL A 86 -8.26 4.11 -14.40
CA VAL A 86 -8.64 2.72 -14.70
C VAL A 86 -7.39 1.85 -14.72
N ALA A 87 -6.32 2.27 -15.40
CA ALA A 87 -5.09 1.49 -15.50
C ALA A 87 -4.45 1.20 -14.14
N VAL A 88 -4.34 2.21 -13.27
CA VAL A 88 -3.78 2.03 -11.91
C VAL A 88 -4.70 1.16 -11.05
N LEU A 89 -6.02 1.41 -11.04
CA LEU A 89 -6.94 0.60 -10.25
C LEU A 89 -6.98 -0.85 -10.73
N SER A 90 -6.95 -1.11 -12.04
CA SER A 90 -6.86 -2.46 -12.59
C SER A 90 -5.56 -3.15 -12.16
N ALA A 91 -4.42 -2.46 -12.21
CA ALA A 91 -3.15 -3.01 -11.76
C ALA A 91 -3.17 -3.36 -10.26
N VAL A 92 -3.71 -2.48 -9.41
CA VAL A 92 -3.88 -2.75 -7.97
C VAL A 92 -4.80 -3.95 -7.75
N THR A 93 -5.94 -4.02 -8.45
CA THR A 93 -6.88 -5.13 -8.35
C THR A 93 -6.23 -6.46 -8.75
N VAL A 94 -5.50 -6.51 -9.86
CA VAL A 94 -4.79 -7.72 -10.30
C VAL A 94 -3.77 -8.15 -9.26
N THR A 95 -2.94 -7.23 -8.75
CA THR A 95 -1.94 -7.54 -7.73
C THR A 95 -2.56 -8.09 -6.45
N LEU A 96 -3.66 -7.49 -5.95
CA LEU A 96 -4.36 -7.98 -4.76
C LEU A 96 -5.04 -9.33 -5.00
N ALA A 97 -5.64 -9.53 -6.18
CA ALA A 97 -6.27 -10.80 -6.54
C ALA A 97 -5.24 -11.93 -6.64
N LEU A 98 -4.07 -11.66 -7.22
CA LEU A 98 -2.95 -12.60 -7.27
C LEU A 98 -2.44 -12.93 -5.86
N ALA A 99 -2.26 -11.92 -5.00
CA ALA A 99 -1.86 -12.14 -3.62
C ALA A 99 -2.88 -13.02 -2.86
N ALA A 100 -4.18 -12.77 -3.05
CA ALA A 100 -5.23 -13.58 -2.45
C ALA A 100 -5.26 -15.01 -3.01
N ALA A 101 -5.05 -15.20 -4.31
CA ALA A 101 -4.99 -16.52 -4.93
C ALA A 101 -3.78 -17.32 -4.44
N LEU A 102 -2.60 -16.69 -4.37
CA LEU A 102 -1.38 -17.30 -3.84
C LEU A 102 -1.52 -17.66 -2.35
N TRP A 103 -2.33 -16.91 -1.61
CA TRP A 103 -2.64 -17.21 -0.21
C TRP A 103 -3.53 -18.45 -0.05
N MET A 104 -4.37 -18.74 -1.03
CA MET A 104 -5.30 -19.88 -1.00
C MET A 104 -4.66 -21.21 -1.40
N LEU A 105 -3.46 -21.18 -1.98
CA LEU A 105 -2.65 -22.35 -2.35
C LEU A 105 -1.80 -22.82 -1.17
#